data_AF-A0A7K0C8U6-F1
#
_entry.id   AF-A0A7K0C8U6-F1
#
_cell.length_a   1.000
_cell.length_b   1.000
_cell.length_c   1.000
_cell.angle_alpha   90.00
_cell.angle_beta   90.00
_cell.angle_gamma   90.00
#
_symmetry.space_group_name_H-M   'P 1'
#
loop_
_entity.id
_entity.type
_entity.pdbx_description
1 polymer ?
#
loop_
_entity_poly.entity_id
_entity_poly.type
_entity_poly.pdbx_seq_one_letter_code
_entity_poly.pdbx_strand_id
1 'polypeptide(L)'
;MHAALTALNAVASAGTAGAGAARPSLGLRPSEDATTGVRFYAGAYAVRALPLGAATAFVLIWGPSAAVAPLLLVSGLAQIGDSALGIMRRNPGMAAGAGLCAVLHLLTAALWS
;
A
#
# COMPACT_ATOMS: atom_id res chain seq x y z
N MET A 1 7.72 1.40 -19.21
CA MET A 1 7.30 0.12 -18.59
C MET A 1 7.21 0.19 -17.06
N HIS A 2 8.17 0.82 -16.37
CA HIS A 2 8.19 0.87 -14.89
C HIS A 2 7.00 1.64 -14.29
N ALA A 3 6.61 2.79 -14.87
CA ALA A 3 5.50 3.60 -14.36
C ALA A 3 4.14 2.85 -14.33
N ALA A 4 3.83 2.09 -15.37
CA ALA A 4 2.57 1.33 -15.45
C ALA A 4 2.51 0.19 -14.40
N LEU A 5 3.63 -0.52 -14.22
CA LEU A 5 3.74 -1.55 -13.18
C LEU A 5 3.63 -0.94 -11.78
N THR A 6 4.28 0.19 -11.53
CA THR A 6 4.20 0.89 -10.25
C THR A 6 2.80 1.44 -9.99
N ALA A 7 2.10 1.95 -11.01
CA ALA A 7 0.73 2.41 -10.90
C ALA A 7 -0.26 1.26 -10.60
N LEU A 8 -0.15 0.14 -11.33
CA LEU A 8 -0.95 -1.07 -11.06
C LEU A 8 -0.72 -1.58 -9.64
N ASN A 9 0.55 -1.59 -9.22
CA ASN A 9 0.93 -2.02 -7.89
C ASN A 9 0.40 -1.08 -6.79
N ALA A 10 0.41 0.24 -7.03
CA ALA A 10 -0.19 1.22 -6.12
C ALA A 10 -1.70 0.98 -5.96
N VAL A 11 -2.42 0.74 -7.06
CA VAL A 11 -3.86 0.42 -7.05
C VAL A 11 -4.12 -0.90 -6.34
N ALA A 12 -3.36 -1.95 -6.63
CA ALA A 12 -3.51 -3.25 -5.99
C ALA A 12 -3.30 -3.16 -4.48
N SER A 13 -2.24 -2.47 -4.04
CA SER A 13 -1.96 -2.28 -2.61
C SER A 13 -3.07 -1.51 -1.91
N ALA A 14 -3.53 -0.39 -2.50
CA ALA A 14 -4.67 0.37 -1.98
C ALA A 14 -5.95 -0.47 -1.94
N GLY A 15 -6.20 -1.30 -2.95
CA GLY A 15 -7.33 -2.21 -3.02
C GLY A 15 -7.32 -3.26 -1.90
N THR A 16 -6.17 -3.82 -1.56
CA THR A 16 -6.07 -4.76 -0.43
C THR A 16 -6.38 -4.10 0.91
N ALA A 17 -5.98 -2.84 1.09
CA ALA A 17 -6.35 -2.03 2.26
C ALA A 17 -7.87 -1.81 2.33
N GLY A 18 -8.48 -1.42 1.21
CA GLY A 18 -9.93 -1.25 1.11
C GLY A 18 -10.71 -2.53 1.39
N ALA A 19 -10.23 -3.67 0.85
CA ALA A 19 -10.81 -4.98 1.10
C ALA A 19 -10.74 -5.34 2.59
N GLY A 20 -9.61 -5.11 3.24
CA GLY A 20 -9.43 -5.30 4.69
C GLY A 20 -10.36 -4.42 5.53
N ALA A 21 -10.61 -3.17 5.14
CA ALA A 21 -11.59 -2.33 5.83
C ALA A 21 -13.04 -2.79 5.61
N ALA A 22 -13.39 -3.21 4.39
CA ALA A 22 -14.74 -3.70 4.06
C ALA A 22 -15.03 -5.07 4.72
N ARG A 23 -14.02 -5.91 4.88
CA ARG A 23 -14.10 -7.20 5.56
C ARG A 23 -12.93 -7.37 6.52
N PRO A 24 -13.01 -6.80 7.75
CA PRO A 24 -11.91 -6.83 8.73
C PRO A 24 -11.53 -8.21 9.24
N SER A 25 -12.35 -9.23 8.98
CA SER A 25 -12.01 -10.63 9.23
C SER A 25 -11.14 -11.26 8.14
N LEU A 26 -10.91 -10.57 7.01
CA LEU A 26 -9.95 -11.02 6.00
C LEU A 26 -8.54 -11.06 6.61
N GLY A 27 -7.99 -12.27 6.69
CA GLY A 27 -6.68 -12.53 7.29
C GLY A 27 -6.72 -13.00 8.74
N LEU A 28 -7.91 -13.08 9.36
CA LEU A 28 -8.11 -13.80 10.61
C LEU A 28 -8.37 -15.28 10.35
N ARG A 29 -8.22 -16.12 11.38
CA ARG A 29 -8.62 -17.53 11.28
C ARG A 29 -10.14 -17.62 11.10
N PRO A 30 -10.67 -18.67 10.44
CA PRO A 30 -12.11 -18.81 10.22
C PRO A 30 -12.98 -18.78 11.49
N SER A 31 -12.40 -19.13 12.65
CA SER A 31 -13.05 -19.12 13.95
C SER A 31 -12.88 -17.82 14.75
N GLU A 32 -12.17 -16.83 14.21
CA GLU A 32 -11.86 -15.58 14.88
C GLU A 32 -12.68 -14.42 14.32
N ASP A 33 -13.39 -13.73 15.21
CA ASP A 33 -14.09 -12.50 14.86
C ASP A 33 -13.19 -11.27 14.98
N ALA A 34 -13.39 -10.32 14.07
CA ALA A 34 -12.72 -9.03 14.15
C ALA A 34 -13.23 -8.22 15.35
N THR A 35 -12.34 -8.01 16.33
CA THR A 35 -12.61 -7.14 17.48
C THR A 35 -12.82 -5.68 17.06
N THR A 36 -13.41 -4.86 17.92
CA THR A 36 -13.58 -3.41 17.69
C THR A 36 -12.26 -2.74 17.32
N GLY A 37 -11.17 -3.11 18.00
CA GLY A 37 -9.82 -2.59 17.71
C GLY A 37 -9.35 -2.96 16.30
N VAL A 38 -9.54 -4.21 15.87
CA VAL A 38 -9.18 -4.66 14.51
C VAL A 38 -9.95 -3.87 13.45
N ARG A 39 -11.26 -3.67 13.64
CA ARG A 39 -12.09 -2.89 12.70
C ARG A 39 -11.66 -1.43 12.62
N PHE A 40 -11.38 -0.80 13.77
CA PHE A 40 -10.89 0.57 13.82
C PHE A 40 -9.54 0.72 13.10
N TYR A 41 -8.57 -0.15 13.40
CA TYR A 41 -7.26 -0.12 12.74
C TYR A 41 -7.34 -0.40 11.25
N ALA A 42 -8.19 -1.35 10.81
CA ALA A 42 -8.42 -1.62 9.39
C ALA A 42 -9.00 -0.39 8.67
N GLY A 43 -9.96 0.29 9.29
CA GLY A 43 -10.52 1.55 8.76
C GLY A 43 -9.49 2.67 8.68
N ALA A 44 -8.74 2.91 9.76
CA ALA A 44 -7.68 3.92 9.80
C ALA A 44 -6.60 3.65 8.74
N TYR A 45 -6.23 2.37 8.57
CA TYR A 45 -5.29 1.95 7.54
C TYR A 45 -5.82 2.24 6.12
N ALA A 46 -7.09 1.93 5.84
CA ALA A 46 -7.70 2.20 4.54
C ALA A 46 -7.81 3.70 4.24
N VAL A 47 -8.16 4.54 5.23
CA VAL A 47 -8.21 6.00 5.07
C VAL A 47 -6.84 6.60 4.72
N ARG A 48 -5.75 5.95 5.12
CA ARG A 48 -4.40 6.35 4.71
C ARG A 48 -4.03 5.78 3.32
N ALA A 49 -4.25 4.49 3.12
CA ALA A 49 -3.76 3.77 1.95
C ALA A 49 -4.53 4.11 0.67
N LEU A 50 -5.85 4.29 0.75
CA LEU A 50 -6.69 4.57 -0.42
C LEU A 50 -6.35 5.94 -1.05
N PRO A 51 -6.32 7.07 -0.32
CA PRO A 51 -5.97 8.36 -0.91
C PRO A 51 -4.53 8.38 -1.45
N LEU A 52 -3.57 7.82 -0.71
CA LEU A 52 -2.17 7.81 -1.14
C LEU A 52 -1.96 6.97 -2.40
N GLY A 53 -2.57 5.78 -2.46
CA GLY A 53 -2.51 4.92 -3.64
C GLY A 53 -3.21 5.55 -4.85
N ALA A 54 -4.38 6.16 -4.66
CA ALA A 54 -5.10 6.87 -5.70
C ALA A 54 -4.30 8.07 -6.23
N ALA A 55 -3.74 8.89 -5.33
CA ALA A 55 -2.90 10.04 -5.72
C ALA A 55 -1.64 9.59 -6.47
N THR A 56 -0.98 8.51 -6.03
CA THR A 56 0.21 7.96 -6.70
C THR A 56 -0.14 7.46 -8.11
N ALA A 57 -1.23 6.70 -8.25
CA ALA A 57 -1.69 6.22 -9.54
C ALA A 57 -2.08 7.37 -10.47
N PHE A 58 -2.82 8.36 -9.95
CA PHE A 58 -3.21 9.55 -10.72
C PHE A 58 -1.99 10.31 -11.22
N VAL A 59 -1.02 10.58 -10.34
CA VAL A 59 0.16 11.37 -10.69
C VAL A 59 1.05 10.64 -11.71
N LEU A 60 1.17 9.31 -11.62
CA LEU A 60 1.92 8.50 -12.59
C LEU A 60 1.32 8.49 -13.99
N ILE A 61 0.00 8.67 -14.13
CA ILE A 61 -0.70 8.57 -15.42
C ILE A 61 -0.97 9.96 -16.01
N TRP A 62 -1.41 10.91 -15.18
CA TRP A 62 -1.92 12.20 -15.64
C TRP A 62 -1.29 13.40 -14.92
N GLY A 63 -0.48 13.17 -13.89
CA GLY A 63 0.04 14.25 -13.07
C GLY A 63 1.24 14.97 -13.68
N PRO A 64 1.59 16.14 -13.12
CA PRO A 64 2.84 16.82 -13.45
C PRO A 64 4.05 15.95 -13.08
N SER A 65 5.05 15.86 -13.96
CA SER A 65 6.26 15.06 -13.71
C SER A 65 6.95 15.42 -12.39
N ALA A 66 6.96 16.70 -12.01
CA ALA A 66 7.54 17.19 -10.76
C ALA A 66 6.88 16.62 -9.49
N ALA A 67 5.63 16.14 -9.56
CA ALA A 67 4.92 15.55 -8.42
C ALA A 67 5.18 14.05 -8.24
N VAL A 68 5.74 13.38 -9.25
CA VAL A 68 5.84 11.91 -9.27
C VAL A 68 6.84 11.40 -8.26
N ALA A 69 8.09 11.88 -8.29
CA ALA A 69 9.13 11.39 -7.38
C ALA A 69 8.77 11.59 -5.89
N PRO A 70 8.26 12.76 -5.44
CA PRO A 70 7.82 12.93 -4.05
C PRO A 70 6.73 11.95 -3.62
N LEU A 71 5.70 11.71 -4.45
CA LEU A 71 4.63 10.78 -4.08
C LEU A 71 5.12 9.33 -4.06
N LEU A 72 5.98 8.94 -5.01
CA LEU A 72 6.60 7.62 -5.00
C LEU A 72 7.44 7.40 -3.74
N LEU A 73 8.17 8.41 -3.28
CA LEU A 73 8.94 8.32 -2.03
C LEU A 73 8.03 8.08 -0.82
N VAL A 74 6.97 8.89 -0.66
CA VAL A 74 6.03 8.74 0.45
C VAL A 74 5.33 7.38 0.42
N SER A 75 4.88 6.94 -0.76
CA SER A 75 4.28 5.62 -0.98
C SER A 75 5.27 4.49 -0.70
N GLY A 76 6.53 4.64 -1.10
CA GLY A 76 7.59 3.67 -0.80
C GLY A 76 7.82 3.52 0.70
N LEU A 77 7.95 4.64 1.43
CA LEU A 77 8.13 4.65 2.88
C LEU A 77 6.92 4.05 3.62
N ALA A 78 5.70 4.36 3.15
CA ALA A 78 4.48 3.73 3.65
C ALA A 78 4.55 2.20 3.54
N GLN A 79 4.96 1.68 2.38
CA GLN A 79 5.07 0.24 2.15
C GLN A 79 6.21 -0.42 2.94
N ILE A 80 7.30 0.29 3.25
CA ILE A 80 8.32 -0.20 4.20
C ILE A 80 7.69 -0.43 5.57
N GLY A 81 6.90 0.53 6.06
CA GLY A 81 6.20 0.41 7.33
C GLY A 81 5.27 -0.81 7.36
N ASP A 82 4.52 -1.03 6.28
CA ASP A 82 3.60 -2.16 6.16
C ASP A 82 4.34 -3.49 6.07
N SER A 83 5.48 -3.53 5.36
CA SER A 83 6.34 -4.71 5.31
C SER A 83 6.91 -5.05 6.69
N ALA A 84 7.41 -4.05 7.43
CA ALA A 84 7.92 -4.22 8.79
C ALA A 84 6.84 -4.74 9.75
N LEU A 85 5.63 -4.16 9.69
CA LEU A 85 4.48 -4.67 10.44
C LEU A 85 4.14 -6.11 10.05
N GLY A 86 4.24 -6.47 8.78
CA GLY A 86 4.04 -7.83 8.27
C GLY A 86 5.00 -8.82 8.92
N ILE A 87 6.28 -8.46 9.01
CA ILE A 87 7.31 -9.26 9.68
C ILE A 87 6.99 -9.39 11.18
N MET A 88 6.75 -8.26 11.87
CA MET A 88 6.47 -8.22 13.30
C MET A 88 5.22 -9.02 13.69
N ARG A 89 4.21 -9.05 12.82
CA ARG A 89 2.95 -9.77 13.02
C ARG A 89 2.94 -11.16 12.38
N ARG A 90 4.06 -11.62 11.81
CA ARG A 90 4.17 -12.92 11.12
C ARG A 90 3.11 -13.10 10.03
N ASN A 91 2.82 -12.02 9.30
CA ASN A 91 2.00 -12.02 8.10
C ASN A 91 2.92 -11.98 6.87
N PRO A 92 3.32 -13.15 6.32
CA PRO A 92 4.27 -13.22 5.21
C PRO A 92 3.73 -12.57 3.94
N GLY A 93 2.41 -12.60 3.73
CA GLY A 93 1.77 -11.95 2.58
C GLY A 93 1.94 -10.43 2.61
N MET A 94 1.68 -9.80 3.76
CA MET A 94 1.89 -8.36 3.94
C MET A 94 3.38 -8.00 3.86
N ALA A 95 4.24 -8.79 4.51
CA ALA A 95 5.68 -8.57 4.49
C ALA A 95 6.25 -8.55 3.07
N ALA A 96 5.97 -9.60 2.28
CA ALA A 96 6.48 -9.75 0.93
C ALA A 96 5.80 -8.79 -0.06
N GLY A 97 4.47 -8.70 -0.01
CA GLY A 97 3.70 -7.83 -0.91
C GLY A 97 4.06 -6.36 -0.74
N ALA A 98 4.02 -5.85 0.49
CA ALA A 98 4.41 -4.47 0.76
C ALA A 98 5.91 -4.23 0.50
N GLY A 99 6.77 -5.20 0.82
CA GLY A 99 8.21 -5.10 0.53
C GLY A 99 8.51 -4.94 -0.95
N LEU A 100 7.89 -5.76 -1.81
CA LEU A 100 8.02 -5.63 -3.28
C LEU A 100 7.50 -4.27 -3.76
N CYS A 101 6.36 -3.82 -3.24
CA CYS A 101 5.83 -2.51 -3.57
C CYS A 101 6.81 -1.39 -3.19
N ALA A 102 7.41 -1.46 -2.00
CA ALA A 102 8.36 -0.45 -1.52
C ALA A 102 9.55 -0.33 -2.49
N VAL A 103 10.12 -1.46 -2.89
CA VAL A 103 11.22 -1.51 -3.87
C VAL A 103 10.81 -0.86 -5.19
N LEU A 104 9.64 -1.23 -5.74
CA LEU A 104 9.17 -0.67 -7.00
C LEU A 104 8.97 0.84 -6.93
N HIS A 105 8.35 1.35 -5.86
CA HIS A 105 8.14 2.79 -5.69
C HIS A 105 9.47 3.54 -5.57
N LEU A 106 10.38 3.08 -4.71
CA LEU A 106 11.64 3.76 -4.45
C LEU A 106 12.61 3.71 -5.63
N LEU A 107 12.69 2.57 -6.33
CA LEU A 107 13.47 2.47 -7.56
C LEU A 107 12.88 3.36 -8.66
N THR A 108 11.56 3.39 -8.82
CA THR A 108 10.92 4.28 -9.80
C THR A 108 11.18 5.74 -9.45
N ALA A 109 11.14 6.12 -8.17
CA ALA A 109 11.45 7.48 -7.73
C ALA A 109 12.91 7.87 -8.02
N ALA A 110 13.85 6.98 -7.71
CA ALA A 110 15.28 7.22 -7.92
C ALA A 110 15.66 7.34 -9.40
N LEU A 111 14.90 6.69 -10.28
CA LEU A 111 15.10 6.71 -11.73
C LEU A 111 14.21 7.72 -12.44
N TRP A 112 13.42 8.52 -11.70
CA TRP A 112 12.52 9.51 -12.30
C TRP A 112 13.30 10.75 -12.72
N SER A 113 13.27 11.08 -14.02
CA SER A 113 13.95 12.22 -14.65
C SER A 113 12.96 13.12 -15.37
#